data_AF-A0A6H1C099-F1
#
_entry.id   AF-A0A6H1C099-F1
#
_cell.length_a   1.000
_cell.length_b   1.000
_cell.length_c   1.000
_cell.angle_alpha   90.00
_cell.angle_beta   90.00
_cell.angle_gamma   90.00
#
_symmetry.space_group_name_H-M   'P 1'
#
loop_
_entity.id
_entity.type
_entity.pdbx_description
1 polymer ?
#
loop_
_entity_poly.entity_id
_entity_poly.type
_entity_poly.pdbx_seq_one_letter_code
_entity_poly.pdbx_strand_id
1 'polypeptide(L)'
;MTTLLPPRSTAAQVRAFVDTDARLRLLTPHAPRVYAVARIDDEPRRRWWRLADAERDRRIALLHARALEDVADPRIAADQVAGALVHVVAGRVLAPYLLEARCWDPGLDNLWIHQDSDGGIDWAAVADDTLRVLPDDPAAADDTVVVLPCEEALARWTAHRAGTALHAAHASLALCAPTDALRFWSLLGRAVVAGAAQIPLLAGTSRSVAARRGQLLLDAFLTLGLPVRGLAKLGKPSL
;
A
#
# COMPACT_ATOMS: atom_id res chain seq x y z
N MET A 1 -44.55 4.91 -12.89
CA MET A 1 -43.44 5.48 -12.10
C MET A 1 -42.83 4.36 -11.28
N THR A 2 -41.77 3.74 -11.81
CA THR A 2 -41.08 2.63 -11.16
C THR A 2 -40.07 3.21 -10.18
N THR A 3 -40.36 3.13 -8.89
CA THR A 3 -39.42 3.49 -7.83
C THR A 3 -38.25 2.50 -7.88
N LEU A 4 -37.13 2.93 -8.45
CA LEU A 4 -35.85 2.24 -8.32
C LEU A 4 -35.43 2.36 -6.85
N LEU A 5 -35.56 1.26 -6.10
CA LEU A 5 -34.85 1.11 -4.84
C LEU A 5 -33.35 1.22 -5.13
N PRO A 6 -32.58 2.00 -4.34
CA PRO A 6 -31.13 2.00 -4.47
C PRO A 6 -30.60 0.60 -4.16
N PRO A 7 -29.51 0.15 -4.81
CA PRO A 7 -28.86 -1.10 -4.42
C PRO A 7 -28.39 -0.96 -2.97
N ARG A 8 -28.84 -1.88 -2.11
CA ARG A 8 -28.22 -2.10 -0.80
C ARG A 8 -26.80 -2.60 -1.03
N SER A 9 -25.77 -1.79 -0.80
CA SER A 9 -24.46 -2.33 -0.43
C SER A 9 -24.50 -2.58 1.08
N THR A 10 -24.89 -3.80 1.46
CA THR A 10 -24.94 -4.24 2.87
C THR A 10 -24.16 -5.54 3.01
N ALA A 11 -22.94 -5.61 2.48
CA ALA A 11 -21.99 -6.56 3.03
C ALA A 11 -21.56 -6.00 4.39
N ALA A 12 -22.00 -6.66 5.47
CA ALA A 12 -21.57 -6.33 6.82
C ALA A 12 -20.04 -6.26 6.85
N GLN A 13 -19.50 -5.23 7.51
CA GLN A 13 -18.06 -5.02 7.55
C GLN A 13 -17.35 -6.23 8.15
N VAL A 14 -16.23 -6.64 7.55
CA VAL A 14 -15.43 -7.74 8.07
C VAL A 14 -14.88 -7.31 9.42
N ARG A 15 -15.32 -7.98 10.50
CA ARG A 15 -14.94 -7.59 11.87
C ARG A 15 -13.43 -7.58 12.07
N ALA A 16 -12.73 -8.57 11.49
CA ALA A 16 -11.28 -8.63 11.53
C ALA A 16 -10.61 -7.41 10.88
N PHE A 17 -11.20 -6.87 9.80
CA PHE A 17 -10.73 -5.63 9.16
C PHE A 17 -10.96 -4.42 10.07
N VAL A 18 -12.15 -4.28 10.66
CA VAL A 18 -12.45 -3.19 11.62
C VAL A 18 -11.43 -3.16 12.75
N ASP A 19 -11.22 -4.32 13.37
CA ASP A 19 -10.34 -4.45 14.52
C ASP A 19 -8.88 -4.12 14.15
N THR A 20 -8.43 -4.57 12.98
CA THR A 20 -7.10 -4.24 12.45
C THR A 20 -6.99 -2.75 12.13
N ASP A 21 -7.95 -2.15 11.40
CA ASP A 21 -7.93 -0.73 11.04
C ASP A 21 -7.91 0.17 12.29
N ALA A 22 -8.73 -0.16 13.30
CA ALA A 22 -8.77 0.55 14.56
C ALA A 22 -7.40 0.54 15.27
N ARG A 23 -6.70 -0.60 15.29
CA ARG A 23 -5.34 -0.68 15.84
C ARG A 23 -4.33 0.13 15.03
N LEU A 24 -4.41 0.09 13.70
CA LEU A 24 -3.51 0.86 12.83
C LEU A 24 -3.64 2.37 13.02
N ARG A 25 -4.86 2.88 13.28
CA ARG A 25 -5.08 4.30 13.59
C ARG A 25 -4.39 4.75 14.88
N LEU A 26 -4.18 3.83 15.82
CA LEU A 26 -3.53 4.12 17.11
C LEU A 26 -2.00 4.20 17.00
N LEU A 27 -1.39 3.70 15.91
CA LEU A 27 0.07 3.75 15.71
C LEU A 27 0.62 5.17 15.62
N THR A 28 -0.19 6.10 15.12
CA THR A 28 0.20 7.52 15.00
C THR A 28 -1.04 8.37 15.28
N PRO A 29 -1.36 8.67 16.55
CA PRO A 29 -2.61 9.34 16.93
C PRO A 29 -2.82 10.71 16.26
N HIS A 30 -1.74 11.44 15.98
CA HIS A 30 -1.79 12.73 15.28
C HIS A 30 -1.96 12.61 13.76
N ALA A 31 -1.79 11.40 13.21
CA ALA A 31 -1.95 11.09 11.80
C ALA A 31 -2.52 9.67 11.63
N PRO A 32 -3.77 9.43 12.09
CA PRO A 32 -4.36 8.08 12.18
C PRO A 32 -4.49 7.41 10.81
N ARG A 33 -4.53 8.23 9.75
CA ARG A 33 -4.57 7.82 8.37
C ARG A 33 -3.19 7.54 7.79
N VAL A 34 -2.12 7.31 8.54
CA VAL A 34 -0.79 6.98 7.94
C VAL A 34 -0.67 5.51 7.55
N TYR A 35 -1.28 4.62 8.32
CA TYR A 35 -1.24 3.16 8.07
C TYR A 35 -2.63 2.55 7.84
N ALA A 36 -3.66 3.11 8.46
CA ALA A 36 -5.06 2.72 8.30
C ALA A 36 -5.60 3.01 6.89
N VAL A 37 -6.62 2.26 6.44
CA VAL A 37 -7.27 2.43 5.14
C VAL A 37 -8.78 2.49 5.32
N ALA A 38 -9.46 3.29 4.50
CA ALA A 38 -10.94 3.31 4.53
C ALA A 38 -11.53 2.11 3.78
N ARG A 39 -12.83 1.89 3.96
CA ARG A 39 -13.64 1.16 2.98
C ARG A 39 -14.29 2.19 2.10
N ILE A 40 -14.13 2.04 0.78
CA ILE A 40 -14.63 3.08 -0.13
C ILE A 40 -16.16 3.21 -0.12
N ASP A 41 -16.87 2.14 0.27
CA ASP A 41 -18.32 2.16 0.42
C ASP A 41 -18.80 3.05 1.57
N ASP A 42 -17.94 3.30 2.56
CA ASP A 42 -18.22 4.17 3.71
C ASP A 42 -17.80 5.64 3.46
N GLU A 43 -17.16 5.92 2.31
CA GLU A 43 -16.57 7.22 2.00
C GLU A 43 -17.33 7.97 0.89
N PRO A 44 -17.43 9.31 0.97
CA PRO A 44 -17.96 10.09 -0.14
C PRO A 44 -17.02 9.99 -1.34
N ARG A 45 -17.53 9.71 -2.54
CA ARG A 45 -16.67 9.49 -3.74
C ARG A 45 -15.95 10.74 -4.25
N ARG A 46 -16.20 11.92 -3.67
CA ARG A 46 -15.52 13.17 -4.04
C ARG A 46 -14.04 13.08 -3.64
N ARG A 47 -13.13 13.34 -4.60
CA ARG A 47 -11.66 13.26 -4.47
C ARG A 47 -11.08 11.84 -4.35
N TRP A 48 -11.92 10.83 -4.41
CA TRP A 48 -11.47 9.45 -4.55
C TRP A 48 -11.38 9.08 -6.02
N TRP A 49 -10.37 8.30 -6.37
CA TRP A 49 -10.23 7.70 -7.69
C TRP A 49 -9.67 6.30 -7.53
N ARG A 50 -10.15 5.36 -8.35
CA ARG A 50 -9.67 3.99 -8.32
C ARG A 50 -8.38 3.88 -9.11
N LEU A 51 -7.41 3.15 -8.59
CA LEU A 51 -6.12 3.01 -9.27
C LEU A 51 -6.25 2.20 -10.57
N ALA A 52 -7.24 1.32 -10.67
CA ALA A 52 -7.53 0.54 -11.88
C ALA A 52 -8.17 1.32 -13.03
N ASP A 53 -8.72 2.51 -12.78
CA ASP A 53 -9.49 3.24 -13.79
C ASP A 53 -8.59 3.85 -14.86
N ALA A 54 -9.18 4.15 -16.03
CA ALA A 54 -8.47 4.72 -17.18
C ALA A 54 -7.85 6.10 -16.89
N GLU A 55 -8.40 6.80 -15.90
CA GLU A 55 -7.96 8.12 -15.45
C GLU A 55 -6.65 8.08 -14.66
N ARG A 56 -6.12 6.89 -14.32
CA ARG A 56 -4.86 6.74 -13.55
C ARG A 56 -3.72 7.59 -14.12
N ASP A 57 -3.49 7.54 -15.42
CA ASP A 57 -2.38 8.27 -16.08
C ASP A 57 -2.54 9.78 -15.87
N ARG A 58 -3.74 10.30 -16.09
CA ARG A 58 -4.06 11.71 -15.88
C ARG A 58 -3.91 12.11 -14.40
N ARG A 59 -4.38 11.27 -13.47
CA ARG A 59 -4.29 11.54 -12.02
C ARG A 59 -2.85 11.59 -11.55
N ILE A 60 -2.01 10.67 -12.01
CA ILE A 60 -0.58 10.63 -11.69
C ILE A 60 0.17 11.80 -12.33
N ALA A 61 -0.17 12.19 -13.56
CA ALA A 61 0.39 13.39 -14.17
C ALA A 61 0.06 14.67 -13.38
N LEU A 62 -1.16 14.78 -12.84
CA LEU A 62 -1.55 15.90 -11.96
C LEU A 62 -0.77 15.89 -10.63
N LEU A 63 -0.51 14.71 -10.05
CA LEU A 63 0.34 14.59 -8.86
C LEU A 63 1.76 15.10 -9.12
N HIS A 64 2.34 14.73 -10.26
CA HIS A 64 3.68 15.18 -10.64
C HIS A 64 3.72 16.68 -10.94
N ALA A 65 2.73 17.22 -11.66
CA ALA A 65 2.61 18.65 -11.90
C ALA A 65 2.52 19.45 -10.59
N ARG A 66 1.75 18.96 -9.61
CA ARG A 66 1.67 19.57 -8.29
C ARG A 66 3.00 19.50 -7.54
N ALA A 67 3.68 18.35 -7.55
CA ALA A 67 4.97 18.19 -6.89
C ALA A 67 6.06 19.14 -7.44
N LEU A 68 5.99 19.48 -8.74
CA LEU A 68 6.89 20.46 -9.37
C LEU A 68 6.68 21.90 -8.88
N GLU A 69 5.52 22.22 -8.32
CA GLU A 69 5.28 23.53 -7.70
C GLU A 69 6.02 23.66 -6.36
N ASP A 70 6.24 22.54 -5.66
CA ASP A 70 6.94 22.51 -4.36
C ASP A 70 8.47 22.31 -4.53
N VAL A 71 8.91 21.66 -5.61
CA VAL A 71 10.33 21.36 -5.86
C VAL A 71 10.74 21.61 -7.31
N ALA A 72 11.78 22.42 -7.51
CA ALA A 72 12.26 22.80 -8.83
C ALA A 72 12.94 21.67 -9.62
N ASP A 73 13.52 20.66 -8.96
CA ASP A 73 14.15 19.50 -9.64
C ASP A 73 13.09 18.44 -9.98
N PRO A 74 12.82 18.16 -11.28
CA PRO A 74 11.83 17.18 -11.69
C PRO A 74 12.10 15.75 -11.21
N ARG A 75 13.36 15.40 -10.94
CA ARG A 75 13.72 14.07 -10.43
C ARG A 75 13.26 13.91 -8.98
N ILE A 76 13.41 14.97 -8.18
CA ILE A 76 12.94 14.98 -6.79
C ILE A 76 11.41 14.97 -6.75
N ALA A 77 10.74 15.73 -7.61
CA ALA A 77 9.28 15.69 -7.75
C ALA A 77 8.79 14.27 -8.12
N ALA A 78 9.45 13.62 -9.10
CA ALA A 78 9.14 12.25 -9.48
C ALA A 78 9.33 11.26 -8.32
N ASP A 79 10.41 11.40 -7.54
CA ASP A 79 10.67 10.57 -6.36
C ASP A 79 9.61 10.75 -5.26
N GLN A 80 9.11 11.97 -5.05
CA GLN A 80 8.04 12.24 -4.09
C GLN A 80 6.74 11.54 -4.48
N VAL A 81 6.33 11.66 -5.75
CA VAL A 81 5.15 10.97 -6.28
C VAL A 81 5.33 9.45 -6.22
N ALA A 82 6.51 8.95 -6.61
CA ALA A 82 6.83 7.54 -6.51
C ALA A 82 6.77 7.02 -5.07
N GLY A 83 7.31 7.77 -4.12
CA GLY A 83 7.23 7.47 -2.69
C GLY A 83 5.79 7.41 -2.17
N ALA A 84 4.95 8.37 -2.57
CA ALA A 84 3.54 8.40 -2.21
C ALA A 84 2.77 7.19 -2.79
N LEU A 85 3.02 6.83 -4.05
CA LEU A 85 2.43 5.65 -4.71
C LEU A 85 2.90 4.34 -4.06
N VAL A 86 4.18 4.23 -3.70
CA VAL A 86 4.71 3.09 -2.95
C VAL A 86 4.03 2.99 -1.59
N HIS A 87 3.89 4.10 -0.88
CA HIS A 87 3.27 4.11 0.45
C HIS A 87 1.79 3.73 0.39
N VAL A 88 1.02 4.29 -0.55
CA VAL A 88 -0.43 4.03 -0.67
C VAL A 88 -0.73 2.57 -1.03
N VAL A 89 0.12 1.92 -1.84
CA VAL A 89 -0.05 0.51 -2.24
C VAL A 89 0.56 -0.44 -1.21
N ALA A 90 1.86 -0.31 -0.95
CA ALA A 90 2.61 -1.28 -0.14
C ALA A 90 2.76 -0.85 1.31
N GLY A 91 3.03 0.44 1.56
CA GLY A 91 3.24 0.95 2.92
C GLY A 91 2.03 0.75 3.84
N ARG A 92 0.81 0.84 3.30
CA ARG A 92 -0.42 0.60 4.05
C ARG A 92 -0.57 -0.86 4.49
N VAL A 93 -0.49 -1.80 3.54
CA VAL A 93 -0.63 -3.24 3.84
C VAL A 93 0.57 -3.79 4.64
N LEU A 94 1.72 -3.11 4.58
CA LEU A 94 2.91 -3.48 5.33
C LEU A 94 2.68 -3.44 6.85
N ALA A 95 1.95 -2.45 7.37
CA ALA A 95 1.74 -2.31 8.82
C ALA A 95 1.02 -3.52 9.46
N PRO A 96 -0.17 -3.95 8.99
CA PRO A 96 -0.84 -5.13 9.54
C PRO A 96 -0.07 -6.42 9.22
N TYR A 97 0.66 -6.49 8.11
CA TYR A 97 1.49 -7.65 7.79
C TYR A 97 2.60 -7.83 8.84
N LEU A 98 3.34 -6.77 9.14
CA LEU A 98 4.45 -6.81 10.09
C LEU A 98 3.98 -7.09 11.52
N LEU A 99 2.86 -6.47 11.93
CA LEU A 99 2.37 -6.58 13.31
C LEU A 99 1.59 -7.87 13.55
N GLU A 100 0.71 -8.23 12.61
CA GLU A 100 -0.36 -9.22 12.86
C GLU A 100 -0.31 -10.39 11.87
N ALA A 101 0.57 -10.38 10.86
CA ALA A 101 0.50 -11.29 9.71
C ALA A 101 -0.90 -11.29 9.07
N ARG A 102 -1.47 -10.10 8.91
CA ARG A 102 -2.72 -9.87 8.20
C ARG A 102 -2.49 -8.95 7.01
N CYS A 103 -3.14 -9.23 5.89
CA CYS A 103 -3.10 -8.36 4.71
C CYS A 103 -4.50 -8.22 4.11
N TRP A 104 -4.97 -7.00 3.87
CA TRP A 104 -5.97 -6.80 2.82
C TRP A 104 -5.31 -6.93 1.45
N ASP A 105 -6.10 -6.90 0.37
CA ASP A 105 -5.59 -6.97 -0.99
C ASP A 105 -5.04 -5.61 -1.46
N PRO A 106 -3.72 -5.45 -1.66
CA PRO A 106 -3.12 -4.22 -2.20
C PRO A 106 -3.18 -4.18 -3.74
N GLY A 107 -4.01 -5.01 -4.37
CA GLY A 107 -4.17 -5.12 -5.81
C GLY A 107 -4.79 -3.87 -6.44
N LEU A 108 -4.44 -3.66 -7.71
CA LEU A 108 -4.84 -2.50 -8.52
C LEU A 108 -6.36 -2.26 -8.52
N ASP A 109 -7.11 -3.35 -8.64
CA ASP A 109 -8.56 -3.42 -8.68
C ASP A 109 -9.23 -3.16 -7.33
N ASN A 110 -8.52 -3.38 -6.23
CA ASN A 110 -9.05 -3.15 -4.89
C ASN A 110 -8.78 -1.72 -4.37
N LEU A 111 -7.74 -1.06 -4.88
CA LEU A 111 -7.25 0.19 -4.31
C LEU A 111 -7.95 1.43 -4.87
N TRP A 112 -8.31 2.30 -3.92
CA TRP A 112 -8.75 3.66 -4.16
C TRP A 112 -7.81 4.64 -3.47
N ILE A 113 -7.54 5.75 -4.14
CA ILE A 113 -6.62 6.79 -3.68
C ILE A 113 -7.43 8.04 -3.40
N HIS A 114 -7.24 8.61 -2.22
CA HIS A 114 -7.76 9.93 -1.89
C HIS A 114 -6.72 10.98 -2.24
N GLN A 115 -7.20 12.09 -2.80
CA GLN A 115 -6.40 13.28 -3.06
C GLN A 115 -6.86 14.40 -2.12
N ASP A 116 -5.95 15.05 -1.42
CA ASP A 116 -6.27 16.15 -0.51
C ASP A 116 -6.65 17.45 -1.26
N SER A 117 -6.84 18.55 -0.53
CA SER A 117 -7.10 19.86 -1.14
C SER A 117 -5.92 20.42 -1.92
N ASP A 118 -4.72 20.00 -1.55
CA ASP A 118 -3.46 20.53 -2.08
C ASP A 118 -3.00 19.69 -3.26
N GLY A 119 -3.77 18.67 -3.65
CA GLY A 119 -3.51 17.83 -4.80
C GLY A 119 -2.57 16.66 -4.50
N GLY A 120 -2.15 16.44 -3.24
CA GLY A 120 -1.31 15.31 -2.83
C GLY A 120 -2.10 14.04 -2.51
N ILE A 121 -1.41 12.91 -2.40
CA ILE A 121 -1.99 11.67 -1.84
C ILE A 121 -1.86 11.72 -0.33
N ASP A 122 -2.98 11.70 0.39
CA ASP A 122 -3.03 11.69 1.86
C ASP A 122 -3.61 10.38 2.42
N TRP A 123 -4.41 9.63 1.63
CA TRP A 123 -5.08 8.43 2.13
C TRP A 123 -5.40 7.39 1.04
N ALA A 124 -5.85 6.21 1.49
CA ALA A 124 -6.19 5.05 0.68
C ALA A 124 -7.46 4.38 1.21
N ALA A 125 -8.17 3.69 0.32
CA ALA A 125 -9.29 2.84 0.66
C ALA A 125 -9.25 1.55 -0.13
N VAL A 126 -9.93 0.54 0.40
CA VAL A 126 -10.18 -0.74 -0.26
C VAL A 126 -11.65 -0.84 -0.67
N ALA A 127 -11.91 -1.52 -1.79
CA ALA A 127 -13.25 -1.88 -2.22
C ALA A 127 -13.75 -3.18 -1.55
N ASP A 128 -12.83 -4.10 -1.31
CA ASP A 128 -12.99 -5.38 -0.63
C ASP A 128 -12.11 -5.38 0.62
N ASP A 129 -12.77 -5.45 1.79
CA ASP A 129 -12.15 -5.48 3.12
C ASP A 129 -11.78 -6.90 3.60
N THR A 130 -11.91 -7.91 2.75
CA THR A 130 -11.52 -9.29 3.06
C THR A 130 -10.03 -9.38 3.38
N LEU A 131 -9.71 -9.76 4.63
CA LEU A 131 -8.34 -9.99 5.07
C LEU A 131 -7.83 -11.38 4.69
N ARG A 132 -6.53 -11.46 4.41
CA ARG A 132 -5.75 -12.68 4.35
C ARG A 132 -5.04 -12.83 5.69
N VAL A 133 -5.24 -13.97 6.33
CA VAL A 133 -4.73 -14.27 7.68
C VAL A 133 -4.02 -15.63 7.72
N LEU A 134 -3.37 -15.95 8.83
CA LEU A 134 -2.75 -17.26 9.07
C LEU A 134 -3.67 -18.20 9.86
N PRO A 135 -3.40 -19.52 9.90
CA PRO A 135 -4.28 -20.49 10.57
C PRO A 135 -4.39 -20.30 12.10
N ASP A 136 -3.41 -19.62 12.71
CA ASP A 136 -3.37 -19.30 14.13
C ASP A 136 -4.04 -17.94 14.46
N ASP A 137 -4.50 -17.20 13.45
CA ASP A 137 -5.20 -15.95 13.66
C ASP A 137 -6.59 -16.19 14.29
N PRO A 138 -7.02 -15.43 15.31
CA PRO A 138 -8.34 -15.57 15.90
C PRO A 138 -9.52 -15.45 14.91
N ALA A 139 -9.31 -14.74 13.80
CA ALA A 139 -10.31 -14.60 12.73
C ALA A 139 -10.35 -15.80 11.77
N ALA A 140 -9.44 -16.78 11.87
CA ALA A 140 -9.36 -17.90 10.93
C ALA A 140 -10.60 -18.82 10.93
N ALA A 141 -11.44 -18.73 11.98
CA ALA A 141 -12.72 -19.44 12.07
C ALA A 141 -13.89 -18.69 11.42
N ASP A 142 -13.67 -17.47 10.92
CA ASP A 142 -14.68 -16.62 10.28
C ASP A 142 -14.67 -16.85 8.76
N ASP A 143 -15.83 -17.10 8.16
CA ASP A 143 -15.98 -17.29 6.71
C ASP A 143 -15.74 -15.99 5.90
N THR A 144 -15.55 -14.86 6.58
CA THR A 144 -15.29 -13.54 5.97
C THR A 144 -13.82 -13.21 5.76
N VAL A 145 -12.90 -14.12 6.10
CA VAL A 145 -11.46 -13.97 5.82
C VAL A 145 -10.95 -15.09 4.92
N VAL A 146 -9.77 -14.88 4.33
CA VAL A 146 -9.06 -15.90 3.56
C VAL A 146 -7.87 -16.40 4.38
N VAL A 147 -7.87 -17.68 4.74
CA VAL A 147 -6.76 -18.29 5.46
C VAL A 147 -5.69 -18.75 4.47
N LEU A 148 -4.46 -18.26 4.63
CA LEU A 148 -3.28 -18.72 3.91
C LEU A 148 -2.47 -19.70 4.78
N PRO A 149 -1.76 -20.67 4.18
CA PRO A 149 -1.18 -21.76 4.96
C PRO A 149 0.02 -21.38 5.83
N CYS A 150 0.75 -20.30 5.49
CA CYS A 150 1.95 -19.86 6.21
C CYS A 150 2.34 -18.40 5.89
N GLU A 151 3.30 -17.84 6.65
CA GLU A 151 3.83 -16.49 6.43
C GLU A 151 4.45 -16.31 5.04
N GLU A 152 5.09 -17.34 4.49
CA GLU A 152 5.68 -17.30 3.14
C GLU A 152 4.62 -17.19 2.06
N ALA A 153 3.49 -17.90 2.22
CA ALA A 153 2.37 -17.81 1.29
C ALA A 153 1.73 -16.41 1.34
N LEU A 154 1.56 -15.85 2.55
CA LEU A 154 1.07 -14.48 2.75
C LEU A 154 2.03 -13.45 2.14
N ALA A 155 3.34 -13.60 2.34
CA ALA A 155 4.35 -12.71 1.78
C ALA A 155 4.34 -12.74 0.24
N ARG A 156 4.31 -13.93 -0.37
CA ARG A 156 4.26 -14.09 -1.84
C ARG A 156 2.99 -13.52 -2.43
N TRP A 157 1.84 -13.81 -1.82
CA TRP A 157 0.56 -13.27 -2.27
C TRP A 157 0.56 -11.74 -2.20
N THR A 158 0.99 -11.17 -1.07
CA THR A 158 1.07 -9.72 -0.88
C THR A 158 2.03 -9.07 -1.88
N ALA A 159 3.21 -9.66 -2.07
CA ALA A 159 4.21 -9.18 -3.03
C ALA A 159 3.69 -9.20 -4.46
N HIS A 160 2.96 -10.25 -4.85
CA HIS A 160 2.36 -10.35 -6.17
C HIS A 160 1.32 -9.26 -6.39
N ARG A 161 0.35 -9.11 -5.47
CA ARG A 161 -0.73 -8.12 -5.60
C ARG A 161 -0.20 -6.68 -5.59
N ALA A 162 0.69 -6.35 -4.65
CA ALA A 162 1.31 -5.04 -4.59
C ALA A 162 2.21 -4.78 -5.81
N GLY A 163 2.96 -5.80 -6.26
CA GLY A 163 3.81 -5.72 -7.44
C GLY A 163 3.02 -5.39 -8.70
N THR A 164 1.86 -6.03 -8.93
CA THR A 164 1.00 -5.71 -10.08
C THR A 164 0.51 -4.26 -10.05
N ALA A 165 0.02 -3.78 -8.90
CA ALA A 165 -0.43 -2.39 -8.74
C ALA A 165 0.72 -1.38 -8.93
N LEU A 166 1.89 -1.67 -8.37
CA LEU A 166 3.06 -0.80 -8.46
C LEU A 166 3.66 -0.74 -9.87
N HIS A 167 3.63 -1.82 -10.64
CA HIS A 167 4.02 -1.75 -12.05
C HIS A 167 3.11 -0.82 -12.84
N ALA A 168 1.79 -0.91 -12.63
CA ALA A 168 0.83 -0.04 -13.31
C ALA A 168 1.04 1.44 -12.92
N ALA A 169 1.25 1.71 -11.62
CA ALA A 169 1.53 3.05 -11.13
C ALA A 169 2.87 3.62 -11.65
N HIS A 170 3.93 2.81 -11.65
CA HIS A 170 5.23 3.20 -12.19
C HIS A 170 5.14 3.48 -13.70
N ALA A 171 4.46 2.63 -14.46
CA ALA A 171 4.27 2.83 -15.90
C ALA A 171 3.58 4.17 -16.17
N SER A 172 2.51 4.48 -15.44
CA SER A 172 1.80 5.77 -15.55
C SER A 172 2.69 6.96 -15.18
N LEU A 173 3.50 6.86 -14.12
CA LEU A 173 4.41 7.93 -13.73
C LEU A 173 5.52 8.15 -14.77
N ALA A 174 6.04 7.09 -15.37
CA ALA A 174 7.07 7.14 -16.41
C ALA A 174 6.59 7.83 -17.70
N LEU A 175 5.27 7.95 -17.92
CA LEU A 175 4.72 8.70 -19.06
C LEU A 175 4.84 10.22 -18.88
N CYS A 176 4.94 10.72 -17.64
CA CYS A 176 4.88 12.15 -17.35
C CYS A 176 6.07 12.69 -16.54
N ALA A 177 6.96 11.83 -16.06
CA ALA A 177 8.06 12.18 -15.17
C ALA A 177 9.34 11.40 -15.51
N PRO A 178 10.53 11.97 -15.27
CA PRO A 178 11.79 11.27 -15.46
C PRO A 178 12.03 10.26 -14.32
N THR A 179 11.42 9.08 -14.42
CA THR A 179 11.58 8.00 -13.43
C THR A 179 12.54 6.91 -13.88
N ASP A 180 13.44 6.53 -12.97
CA ASP A 180 14.23 5.30 -13.09
C ASP A 180 13.52 4.14 -12.36
N ALA A 181 13.29 3.05 -13.08
CA ALA A 181 12.65 1.86 -12.54
C ALA A 181 13.44 1.28 -11.36
N LEU A 182 14.78 1.24 -11.44
CA LEU A 182 15.59 0.72 -10.34
C LEU A 182 15.40 1.55 -9.07
N ARG A 183 15.41 2.89 -9.22
CA ARG A 183 15.12 3.83 -8.13
C ARG A 183 13.73 3.62 -7.55
N PHE A 184 12.68 3.49 -8.38
CA PHE A 184 11.31 3.24 -7.92
C PHE A 184 11.22 1.97 -7.06
N TRP A 185 11.78 0.85 -7.54
CA TRP A 185 11.78 -0.39 -6.76
C TRP A 185 12.64 -0.32 -5.51
N SER A 186 13.71 0.48 -5.52
CA SER A 186 14.51 0.75 -4.33
C SER A 186 13.72 1.54 -3.28
N LEU A 187 12.80 2.44 -3.69
CA LEU A 187 11.87 3.10 -2.76
C LEU A 187 10.98 2.09 -2.04
N LEU A 188 10.43 1.11 -2.77
CA LEU A 188 9.66 0.00 -2.18
C LEU A 188 10.49 -0.78 -1.16
N GLY A 189 11.72 -1.17 -1.50
CA GLY A 189 12.59 -1.89 -0.57
C GLY A 189 12.90 -1.10 0.69
N ARG A 190 13.21 0.19 0.55
CA ARG A 190 13.44 1.10 1.69
C ARG A 190 12.19 1.24 2.55
N ALA A 191 11.00 1.32 1.95
CA ALA A 191 9.74 1.38 2.70
C ALA A 191 9.54 0.13 3.56
N VAL A 192 9.85 -1.06 3.03
CA VAL A 192 9.77 -2.32 3.79
C VAL A 192 10.78 -2.33 4.95
N VAL A 193 12.05 -1.98 4.70
CA VAL A 193 13.10 -1.96 5.73
C VAL A 193 12.78 -0.92 6.81
N ALA A 194 12.41 0.30 6.42
CA ALA A 194 12.06 1.37 7.35
C ALA A 194 10.81 1.01 8.17
N GLY A 195 9.78 0.46 7.54
CA GLY A 195 8.57 0.00 8.22
C GLY A 195 8.86 -1.11 9.22
N ALA A 196 9.66 -2.11 8.85
CA ALA A 196 10.07 -3.20 9.74
C ALA A 196 10.89 -2.72 10.95
N ALA A 197 11.60 -1.60 10.83
CA ALA A 197 12.32 -0.98 11.94
C ALA A 197 11.42 -0.09 12.82
N GLN A 198 10.52 0.69 12.22
CA GLN A 198 9.76 1.75 12.90
C GLN A 198 8.41 1.29 13.44
N ILE A 199 7.62 0.56 12.66
CA ILE A 199 6.24 0.16 13.01
C ILE A 199 6.17 -0.65 14.32
N PRO A 200 7.04 -1.66 14.59
CA PRO A 200 7.00 -2.36 15.87
C PRO A 200 7.33 -1.46 17.07
N LEU A 201 8.12 -0.41 16.89
CA LEU A 201 8.39 0.58 17.95
C LEU A 201 7.12 1.38 18.28
N LEU A 202 6.38 1.80 17.26
CA LEU A 202 5.11 2.52 17.42
C LEU A 202 4.04 1.64 18.09
N ALA A 203 4.05 0.34 17.80
CA ALA A 203 3.08 -0.61 18.34
C ALA A 203 3.47 -1.22 19.70
N GLY A 204 4.72 -1.02 20.16
CA GLY A 204 5.24 -1.70 21.34
C GLY A 204 5.38 -3.23 21.16
N THR A 205 5.62 -3.71 19.93
CA THR A 205 5.67 -5.13 19.59
C THR A 205 7.09 -5.62 19.26
N SER A 206 7.22 -6.92 18.97
CA SER A 206 8.52 -7.54 18.72
C SER A 206 9.18 -7.07 17.43
N ARG A 207 10.33 -6.39 17.57
CA ARG A 207 11.19 -5.97 16.46
C ARG A 207 11.76 -7.12 15.65
N SER A 208 12.06 -8.26 16.31
CA SER A 208 12.64 -9.42 15.61
C SER A 208 11.61 -10.11 14.71
N VAL A 209 10.35 -10.18 15.15
CA VAL A 209 9.24 -10.71 14.33
C VAL A 209 8.98 -9.81 13.13
N ALA A 210 8.89 -8.50 13.34
CA ALA A 210 8.72 -7.54 12.25
C ALA A 210 9.90 -7.58 11.26
N ALA A 211 11.15 -7.63 11.73
CA ALA A 211 12.32 -7.76 10.86
C ALA A 211 12.29 -9.05 10.02
N ARG A 212 11.93 -10.19 10.62
CA ARG A 212 11.77 -11.46 9.90
C ARG A 212 10.70 -11.36 8.81
N ARG A 213 9.53 -10.82 9.13
CA ARG A 213 8.43 -10.63 8.17
C ARG A 213 8.83 -9.66 7.05
N GLY A 214 9.45 -8.54 7.38
CA GLY A 214 9.99 -7.60 6.37
C GLY A 214 10.97 -8.29 5.42
N GLN A 215 11.84 -9.15 5.94
CA GLN A 215 12.77 -9.95 5.16
C GLN A 215 12.04 -10.95 4.23
N LEU A 216 11.04 -11.68 4.73
CA LEU A 216 10.21 -12.58 3.92
C LEU A 216 9.53 -11.85 2.75
N LEU A 217 9.01 -10.64 3.01
CA LEU A 217 8.37 -9.83 1.97
C LEU A 217 9.37 -9.33 0.93
N LEU A 218 10.57 -8.91 1.34
CA LEU A 218 11.66 -8.55 0.41
C LEU A 218 12.08 -9.74 -0.45
N ASP A 219 12.22 -10.93 0.14
CA ASP A 219 12.54 -12.15 -0.59
C ASP A 219 11.43 -12.53 -1.58
N ALA A 220 10.17 -12.34 -1.20
CA ALA A 220 9.03 -12.52 -2.10
C ALA A 220 9.07 -11.56 -3.30
N PHE A 221 9.35 -10.28 -3.10
CA PHE A 221 9.52 -9.32 -4.20
C PHE A 221 10.70 -9.67 -5.13
N LEU A 222 11.83 -10.11 -4.56
CA LEU A 222 12.98 -10.56 -5.35
C LEU A 222 12.67 -11.82 -6.17
N THR A 223 11.89 -12.75 -5.62
CA THR A 223 11.44 -13.95 -6.32
C THR A 223 10.58 -13.60 -7.54
N LEU A 224 9.82 -12.49 -7.46
CA LEU A 224 9.07 -11.93 -8.57
C LEU A 224 9.92 -11.11 -9.56
N GLY A 225 11.23 -11.01 -9.34
CA GLY A 225 12.17 -10.27 -10.20
C GLY A 225 12.22 -8.77 -9.92
N LEU A 226 11.61 -8.27 -8.85
CA LEU A 226 11.65 -6.84 -8.52
C LEU A 226 12.95 -6.47 -7.82
N PRO A 227 13.72 -5.48 -8.32
CA PRO A 227 15.03 -5.12 -7.77
C PRO A 227 14.92 -4.23 -6.51
N VAL A 228 14.21 -4.72 -5.49
CA VAL A 228 13.93 -3.97 -4.23
C VAL A 228 15.16 -3.76 -3.35
N ARG A 229 16.28 -4.43 -3.63
CA ARG A 229 17.56 -4.22 -2.93
C ARG A 229 18.51 -3.27 -3.67
N GLY A 230 18.00 -2.52 -4.65
CA GLY A 230 18.76 -1.63 -5.51
C GLY A 230 19.37 -0.41 -4.81
N LEU A 231 20.43 0.12 -5.43
CA LEU A 231 21.38 1.19 -5.03
C LEU A 231 22.59 0.79 -4.18
N ALA A 232 22.54 -0.25 -3.34
CA ALA A 232 23.74 -0.67 -2.58
C ALA A 232 24.90 -1.16 -3.47
N LYS A 233 24.62 -1.58 -4.72
CA LYS A 233 25.63 -2.00 -5.71
C LYS A 233 26.16 -0.88 -6.61
N LEU A 234 25.52 0.28 -6.66
CA LEU A 234 25.95 1.43 -7.48
C LEU A 234 26.89 2.39 -6.73
N GLY A 235 27.12 2.14 -5.43
CA GLY A 235 28.04 2.91 -4.58
C GLY A 235 29.50 2.43 -4.58
N LYS A 236 29.90 1.54 -5.49
CA LYS A 236 31.33 1.33 -5.76
C LYS A 236 31.75 2.34 -6.84
N PRO A 237 32.53 3.38 -6.52
CA PRO A 237 33.29 4.04 -7.57
C PRO A 237 34.21 2.98 -8.17
N SER A 238 34.15 2.82 -9.49
CA SER A 238 35.25 2.22 -10.22
C SER A 238 36.48 3.08 -9.96
N LEU A 239 37.39 2.59 -9.13
CA LEU A 239 38.79 2.97 -9.11
C LEU A 239 39.57 1.82 -9.74
#